data_AF-N1QTP4-F1
#
_entry.id   AF-N1QTP4-F1
#
_cell.length_a   1.000
_cell.length_b   1.000
_cell.length_c   1.000
_cell.angle_alpha   90.00
_cell.angle_beta   90.00
_cell.angle_gamma   90.00
#
_symmetry.space_group_name_H-M   'P 1'
#
loop_
_entity.id
_entity.type
_entity.pdbx_description
1 polymer ?
#
loop_
_entity_poly.entity_id
_entity_poly.type
_entity_poly.pdbx_seq_one_letter_code
_entity_poly.pdbx_strand_id
1 'polypeptide(L)'
;MESPPPKRNAGHVGEDGISALPDHLLLDILERLHLREAVRAGALSTRWRHLPSHLSRVHLDVAHFRGATPLEVMDAFTGAARALLARVPLAEGVCGNSALKVLVLSFYTSPPHRSSIGRLVEDIVSLGNTQCLEFCISPPPTDPLGSEIENVQEFMAFSRAYPVAFSWLTRLTLEYHAFGHSDITDLISTCGRLRHLSLRFCGLLDLQSTLKIDVPCSELQELYFIGFLCTRIELVSVPKLRQVECKCWHLENPPVRFGHVPELRVVILYSKANACECDLSWTLFILEAAPALYDMTLSRHSCTKTPKDSAEKTNVVWEPSKDLKHLNLKVLRIFGCEEEGKVTNYIRLVMERAVGLLKIKLYGESPCRSTHTWIILIRGDNYLLTDMVRECSGLIMLAGLQQLEQ
;
A
#
# COMPACT_ATOMS: atom_id res chain seq x y z
N MET A 1 -10.43 74.42 -30.47
CA MET A 1 -11.23 73.18 -30.46
C MET A 1 -10.26 72.04 -30.22
N GLU A 2 -10.07 71.66 -28.96
CA GLU A 2 -9.25 70.52 -28.57
C GLU A 2 -10.06 69.24 -28.77
N SER A 3 -9.46 68.25 -29.43
CA SER A 3 -10.04 66.94 -29.69
C SER A 3 -10.33 66.20 -28.38
N PRO A 4 -11.49 65.52 -28.25
CA PRO A 4 -11.79 64.76 -27.04
C PRO A 4 -10.83 63.55 -26.92
N PRO A 5 -10.50 63.12 -25.69
CA PRO A 5 -9.60 62.00 -25.48
C PRO A 5 -10.26 60.71 -26.00
N PRO A 6 -9.46 59.72 -26.45
CA PRO A 6 -10.00 58.46 -26.94
C PRO A 6 -10.77 57.76 -25.81
N LYS A 7 -12.01 57.36 -26.11
CA LYS A 7 -12.82 56.51 -25.23
C LYS A 7 -11.99 55.27 -24.89
N ARG A 8 -11.50 55.20 -23.65
CA ARG A 8 -11.08 53.92 -23.08
C ARG A 8 -12.30 53.01 -23.13
N ASN A 9 -12.23 52.00 -23.99
CA ASN A 9 -13.13 50.86 -23.91
C ASN A 9 -12.94 50.24 -22.53
N ALA A 10 -13.79 50.64 -21.58
CA ALA A 10 -14.03 49.89 -20.35
C ALA A 10 -14.84 48.64 -20.72
N GLY A 11 -14.19 47.75 -21.46
CA GLY A 11 -14.64 46.39 -21.75
C GLY A 11 -13.65 45.43 -21.12
N HIS A 12 -13.43 45.55 -19.81
CA HIS A 12 -12.82 44.46 -19.04
C HIS A 12 -13.92 43.84 -18.19
N VAL A 13 -14.91 43.27 -18.89
CA VAL A 13 -15.73 42.21 -18.30
C VAL A 13 -14.82 40.99 -18.32
N GLY A 14 -14.49 40.46 -17.14
CA GLY A 14 -13.54 39.36 -16.99
C GLY A 14 -13.90 38.19 -17.90
N GLU A 15 -13.19 38.07 -19.02
CA GLU A 15 -13.20 36.85 -19.81
C GLU A 15 -12.56 35.77 -18.94
N ASP A 16 -13.37 34.79 -18.55
CA ASP A 16 -12.91 33.59 -17.87
C ASP A 16 -11.96 32.83 -18.82
N GLY A 17 -10.68 33.23 -18.80
CA GLY A 17 -9.64 32.71 -19.69
C GLY A 17 -9.43 31.21 -19.54
N ILE A 18 -9.82 30.63 -18.39
CA ILE A 18 -9.80 29.19 -18.18
C ILE A 18 -10.95 28.54 -18.95
N SER A 19 -12.16 29.10 -18.91
CA SER A 19 -13.29 28.68 -19.74
C SER A 19 -13.11 28.92 -21.24
N ALA A 20 -11.98 29.48 -21.71
CA ALA A 20 -11.62 29.53 -23.13
C ALA A 20 -10.78 28.33 -23.60
N LEU A 21 -10.21 27.53 -22.67
CA LEU A 21 -9.34 26.39 -23.00
C LEU A 21 -10.11 25.23 -23.66
N PRO A 22 -9.56 24.49 -24.63
CA PRO A 22 -10.18 23.29 -25.19
C PRO A 22 -10.60 22.25 -24.13
N ASP A 23 -11.67 21.50 -24.39
CA ASP A 23 -12.24 20.52 -23.43
C ASP A 23 -11.22 19.50 -22.93
N HIS A 24 -10.27 19.06 -23.77
CA HIS A 24 -9.22 18.13 -23.35
C HIS A 24 -8.28 18.74 -22.29
N LEU A 25 -7.94 20.03 -22.38
CA LEU A 25 -7.13 20.71 -21.36
C LEU A 25 -7.93 20.96 -20.08
N LEU A 26 -9.23 21.22 -20.19
CA LEU A 26 -10.10 21.34 -19.03
C LEU A 26 -10.25 20.00 -18.30
N LEU A 27 -10.39 18.90 -19.04
CA LEU A 27 -10.39 17.55 -18.48
C LEU A 27 -9.06 17.24 -17.78
N ASP A 28 -7.93 17.55 -18.41
CA ASP A 28 -6.60 17.38 -17.79
C ASP A 28 -6.45 18.18 -16.48
N ILE A 29 -7.10 19.34 -16.37
CA ILE A 29 -7.15 20.12 -15.12
C ILE A 29 -8.04 19.41 -14.09
N LEU A 30 -9.25 19.01 -14.47
CA LEU A 30 -10.21 18.35 -13.58
C LEU A 30 -9.68 17.01 -13.06
N GLU A 31 -8.95 16.24 -13.88
CA GLU A 31 -8.33 14.97 -13.51
C GLU A 31 -7.22 15.11 -12.46
N ARG A 32 -6.72 16.32 -12.23
CA ARG A 32 -5.72 16.64 -11.19
C ARG A 32 -6.35 17.13 -9.89
N LEU A 33 -7.65 17.39 -9.87
CA LEU A 33 -8.40 17.83 -8.69
C LEU A 33 -8.99 16.63 -7.95
N HIS A 34 -9.36 16.81 -6.68
CA HIS A 34 -10.22 15.83 -6.04
C HIS A 34 -11.60 15.87 -6.70
N LEU A 35 -12.26 14.70 -6.76
CA LEU A 35 -13.54 14.55 -7.46
C LEU A 35 -14.59 15.59 -7.03
N ARG A 36 -14.62 15.95 -5.75
CA ARG A 36 -15.53 16.98 -5.22
C ARG A 36 -15.27 18.36 -5.86
N GLU A 37 -14.02 18.76 -6.00
CA GLU A 37 -13.67 20.02 -6.67
C GLU A 37 -13.93 19.93 -8.16
N ALA A 38 -13.63 18.79 -8.79
CA ALA A 38 -13.90 18.59 -10.21
C ALA A 38 -15.39 18.72 -10.54
N VAL A 39 -16.26 18.11 -9.73
CA VAL A 39 -17.72 18.22 -9.87
C VAL A 39 -18.20 19.65 -9.61
N ARG A 40 -17.64 20.33 -8.60
CA ARG A 40 -17.96 21.75 -8.30
C ARG A 40 -17.53 22.68 -9.44
N ALA A 41 -16.38 22.43 -10.05
CA ALA A 41 -15.91 23.17 -11.21
C ALA A 41 -16.89 23.04 -12.39
N GLY A 42 -17.52 21.86 -12.54
CA GLY A 42 -18.63 21.65 -13.48
C GLY A 42 -19.85 22.55 -13.23
N ALA A 43 -20.03 23.05 -12.02
CA ALA A 43 -21.12 23.98 -11.68
C ALA A 43 -20.74 25.47 -11.90
N LEU A 44 -19.47 25.79 -12.15
CA LEU A 44 -19.01 27.17 -12.33
C LEU A 44 -19.44 27.78 -13.66
N SER A 45 -19.64 26.95 -14.68
CA SER A 45 -20.03 27.40 -16.02
C SER A 45 -20.79 26.31 -16.77
N THR A 46 -21.71 26.71 -17.66
CA THR A 46 -22.42 25.79 -18.54
C THR A 46 -21.48 24.96 -19.41
N ARG A 47 -20.30 25.51 -19.74
CA ARG A 47 -19.27 24.81 -20.52
C ARG A 47 -18.56 23.70 -19.75
N TRP A 48 -18.51 23.77 -18.43
CA TRP A 48 -17.82 22.75 -17.62
C TRP A 48 -18.77 21.64 -17.16
N ARG A 49 -20.08 21.85 -17.32
CA ARG A 49 -21.13 21.00 -16.76
C ARG A 49 -21.07 19.54 -17.20
N HIS A 50 -20.65 19.27 -18.43
CA HIS A 50 -20.50 17.90 -18.97
C HIS A 50 -19.12 17.30 -18.70
N LEU A 51 -18.11 18.09 -18.34
CA LEU A 51 -16.74 17.59 -18.22
C LEU A 51 -16.55 16.54 -17.11
N PRO A 52 -17.17 16.66 -15.91
CA PRO A 52 -17.06 15.64 -14.88
C PRO A 52 -17.52 14.23 -15.30
N SER A 53 -18.39 14.10 -16.32
CA SER A 53 -18.80 12.79 -16.84
C SER A 53 -17.82 12.16 -17.83
N HIS A 54 -16.78 12.88 -18.25
CA HIS A 54 -15.74 12.38 -19.14
C HIS A 54 -14.42 12.09 -18.41
N LEU A 55 -14.42 12.13 -17.06
CA LEU A 55 -13.24 11.82 -16.27
C LEU A 55 -12.81 10.37 -16.50
N SER A 56 -11.55 10.15 -16.89
CA SER A 56 -11.01 8.81 -17.06
C SER A 56 -10.62 8.17 -15.72
N ARG A 57 -10.60 8.96 -14.64
CA ARG A 57 -10.23 8.56 -13.28
C ARG A 57 -11.25 9.09 -12.28
N VAL A 58 -11.88 8.20 -11.53
CA VAL A 58 -12.85 8.53 -10.49
C VAL A 58 -12.40 7.92 -9.18
N HIS A 59 -12.24 8.77 -8.16
CA HIS A 59 -12.00 8.36 -6.78
C HIS A 59 -13.14 8.86 -5.90
N LEU A 60 -13.96 7.93 -5.42
CA LEU A 60 -15.04 8.18 -4.50
C LEU A 60 -14.66 7.63 -3.13
N ASP A 61 -14.67 8.50 -2.14
CA ASP A 61 -14.36 8.14 -0.77
C ASP A 61 -15.51 8.58 0.14
N VAL A 62 -16.07 7.60 0.86
CA VAL A 62 -17.16 7.74 1.81
C VAL A 62 -16.86 8.79 2.88
N ALA A 63 -15.59 9.01 3.24
CA ALA A 63 -15.18 10.02 4.23
C ALA A 63 -15.50 11.46 3.80
N HIS A 64 -15.78 11.71 2.52
CA HIS A 64 -16.19 13.03 2.02
C HIS A 64 -17.68 13.32 2.19
N PHE A 65 -18.48 12.32 2.57
CA PHE A 65 -19.92 12.43 2.74
C PHE A 65 -20.25 12.68 4.21
N ARG A 66 -21.38 13.34 4.46
CA ARG A 66 -21.87 13.64 5.81
C ARG A 66 -23.29 13.07 5.96
N GLY A 67 -23.57 12.55 7.14
CA GLY A 67 -24.86 12.00 7.54
C GLY A 67 -24.87 11.82 9.05
N ALA A 68 -26.05 11.75 9.66
CA ALA A 68 -26.19 11.50 11.09
C ALA A 68 -25.85 10.06 11.46
N THR A 69 -25.96 9.14 10.49
CA THR A 69 -25.65 7.71 10.66
C THR A 69 -24.76 7.19 9.53
N PRO A 70 -24.00 6.10 9.73
CA PRO A 70 -23.25 5.46 8.65
C PRO A 70 -24.13 5.04 7.46
N LEU A 71 -25.40 4.70 7.72
CA LEU A 71 -26.37 4.38 6.68
C LEU A 71 -26.63 5.59 5.76
N GLU A 72 -26.94 6.75 6.33
CA GLU A 72 -27.17 7.99 5.56
C GLU A 72 -25.94 8.42 4.76
N VAL A 73 -24.74 8.25 5.34
CA VAL A 73 -23.48 8.51 4.65
C VAL A 73 -23.34 7.59 3.43
N MET A 74 -23.66 6.31 3.59
CA MET A 74 -23.62 5.33 2.51
C MET A 74 -24.72 5.55 1.44
N ASP A 75 -25.90 6.03 1.83
CA ASP A 75 -26.95 6.44 0.88
C ASP A 75 -26.46 7.58 -0.01
N ALA A 76 -25.85 8.61 0.60
CA ALA A 76 -25.27 9.74 -0.13
C ALA A 76 -24.11 9.30 -1.04
N PHE A 77 -23.24 8.41 -0.54
CA PHE A 77 -22.13 7.83 -1.31
C PHE A 77 -22.63 7.06 -2.54
N THR A 78 -23.55 6.11 -2.35
CA THR A 78 -24.07 5.29 -3.45
C THR A 78 -24.90 6.11 -4.45
N GLY A 79 -25.65 7.11 -3.96
CA GLY A 79 -26.35 8.07 -4.80
C GLY A 79 -25.40 8.87 -5.69
N ALA A 80 -24.30 9.38 -5.13
CA ALA A 80 -23.27 10.09 -5.88
C ALA A 80 -22.55 9.19 -6.87
N ALA A 81 -22.18 7.97 -6.47
CA ALA A 81 -21.57 6.98 -7.35
C ALA A 81 -22.46 6.69 -8.56
N ARG A 82 -23.76 6.44 -8.33
CA ARG A 82 -24.74 6.22 -9.40
C ARG A 82 -24.88 7.44 -10.31
N ALA A 83 -24.98 8.64 -9.75
CA ALA A 83 -25.16 9.88 -10.52
C ALA A 83 -23.96 10.22 -11.43
N LEU A 84 -22.74 9.95 -10.96
CA LEU A 84 -21.52 10.17 -11.73
C LEU A 84 -21.37 9.13 -12.84
N LEU A 85 -21.66 7.87 -12.52
CA LEU A 85 -21.37 6.75 -13.40
C LEU A 85 -22.48 6.48 -14.42
N ALA A 86 -23.72 6.92 -14.16
CA ALA A 86 -24.81 6.95 -15.14
C ALA A 86 -24.55 7.89 -16.33
N ARG A 87 -23.51 8.73 -16.26
CA ARG A 87 -23.12 9.67 -17.31
C ARG A 87 -21.89 9.23 -18.11
N VAL A 88 -21.30 8.08 -17.79
CA VAL A 88 -20.24 7.49 -18.61
C VAL A 88 -20.87 7.11 -19.97
N PRO A 89 -20.39 7.64 -21.11
CA PRO A 89 -21.01 7.41 -22.40
C PRO A 89 -21.06 5.91 -22.73
N LEU A 90 -22.28 5.39 -22.87
CA LEU A 90 -22.57 3.98 -23.24
C LEU A 90 -22.41 3.70 -24.74
N ALA A 91 -22.08 4.69 -25.58
CA ALA A 91 -22.21 4.58 -27.03
C ALA A 91 -20.91 4.89 -27.79
N GLU A 92 -20.55 3.94 -28.64
CA GLU A 92 -19.52 4.02 -29.68
C GLU A 92 -19.68 5.29 -30.54
N GLY A 93 -18.56 5.93 -30.89
CA GLY A 93 -18.51 6.87 -32.02
C GLY A 93 -18.04 8.29 -31.76
N VAL A 94 -17.73 8.71 -30.52
CA VAL A 94 -17.19 10.06 -30.24
C VAL A 94 -15.83 9.98 -29.55
N CYS A 95 -14.78 10.27 -30.33
CA CYS A 95 -13.40 10.61 -29.96
C CYS A 95 -12.83 10.02 -28.65
N GLY A 96 -12.40 8.75 -28.72
CA GLY A 96 -11.07 8.27 -28.32
C GLY A 96 -10.62 8.28 -26.84
N ASN A 97 -11.09 9.16 -25.97
CA ASN A 97 -10.46 9.39 -24.66
C ASN A 97 -11.40 9.35 -23.43
N SER A 98 -12.72 9.18 -23.61
CA SER A 98 -13.72 9.36 -22.53
C SER A 98 -14.14 8.10 -21.78
N ALA A 99 -13.36 7.02 -21.86
CA ALA A 99 -13.69 5.78 -21.16
C ALA A 99 -13.08 5.75 -19.76
N LEU A 100 -13.87 5.35 -18.77
CA LEU A 100 -13.42 5.23 -17.38
C LEU A 100 -12.31 4.16 -17.28
N LYS A 101 -11.08 4.59 -17.03
CA LYS A 101 -9.91 3.71 -16.90
C LYS A 101 -9.63 3.32 -15.46
N VAL A 102 -9.87 4.23 -14.51
CA VAL A 102 -9.56 4.02 -13.10
C VAL A 102 -10.78 4.36 -12.25
N LEU A 103 -11.24 3.37 -11.47
CA LEU A 103 -12.29 3.53 -10.48
C LEU A 103 -11.76 3.08 -9.11
N VAL A 104 -11.72 4.02 -8.17
CA VAL A 104 -11.35 3.77 -6.78
C VAL A 104 -12.56 4.09 -5.91
N LEU A 105 -13.04 3.09 -5.17
CA LEU A 105 -14.17 3.22 -4.23
C LEU A 105 -13.69 2.91 -2.82
N SER A 106 -13.74 3.91 -1.94
CA SER A 106 -13.50 3.76 -0.50
C SER A 106 -14.83 3.85 0.23
N PHE A 107 -15.27 2.77 0.88
CA PHE A 107 -16.61 2.65 1.44
C PHE A 107 -16.68 1.69 2.64
N TYR A 108 -17.78 1.74 3.38
CA TYR A 108 -18.07 0.80 4.46
C TYR A 108 -18.90 -0.37 3.95
N THR A 109 -18.67 -1.57 4.45
CA THR A 109 -19.58 -2.69 4.17
C THR A 109 -20.93 -2.38 4.82
N SER A 110 -21.99 -2.35 4.01
CA SER A 110 -23.34 -2.08 4.50
C SER A 110 -24.34 -2.95 3.73
N PRO A 111 -25.10 -3.83 4.40
CA PRO A 111 -26.03 -4.74 3.75
C PRO A 111 -26.93 -4.14 2.66
N PRO A 112 -27.60 -2.99 2.85
CA PRO A 112 -28.47 -2.39 1.82
C PRO A 112 -27.71 -1.84 0.60
N HIS A 113 -26.45 -1.46 0.78
CA HIS A 113 -25.66 -0.78 -0.26
C HIS A 113 -24.86 -1.74 -1.14
N ARG A 114 -24.56 -2.95 -0.65
CA ARG A 114 -23.81 -3.99 -1.39
C ARG A 114 -24.35 -4.19 -2.80
N SER A 115 -25.66 -4.32 -2.92
CA SER A 115 -26.29 -4.58 -4.21
C SER A 115 -26.15 -3.41 -5.18
N SER A 116 -26.29 -2.18 -4.67
CA SER A 116 -26.11 -0.99 -5.49
C SER A 116 -24.67 -0.85 -5.96
N ILE A 117 -23.68 -1.12 -5.10
CA ILE A 117 -22.25 -1.02 -5.46
C ILE A 117 -21.88 -2.14 -6.44
N GLY A 118 -22.27 -3.37 -6.14
CA GLY A 118 -21.99 -4.54 -6.98
C GLY A 118 -22.50 -4.35 -8.41
N ARG A 119 -23.79 -4.01 -8.58
CA ARG A 119 -24.39 -3.78 -9.89
C ARG A 119 -23.74 -2.61 -10.63
N LEU A 120 -23.49 -1.51 -9.92
CA LEU A 120 -22.84 -0.35 -10.50
C LEU A 120 -21.47 -0.69 -11.08
N VAL A 121 -20.67 -1.47 -10.35
CA VAL A 121 -19.35 -1.90 -10.81
C VAL A 121 -19.46 -2.89 -11.96
N GLU A 122 -20.40 -3.85 -11.92
CA GLU A 122 -20.66 -4.76 -13.03
C GLU A 122 -21.01 -4.02 -14.33
N ASP A 123 -21.89 -3.03 -14.25
CA ASP A 123 -22.27 -2.20 -15.40
C ASP A 123 -21.06 -1.48 -16.01
N ILE A 124 -20.16 -0.97 -15.16
CA ILE A 124 -18.95 -0.25 -15.57
C ILE A 124 -17.93 -1.18 -16.21
N VAL A 125 -17.60 -2.30 -15.56
CA VAL A 125 -16.57 -3.21 -16.07
C VAL A 125 -17.01 -3.92 -17.35
N SER A 126 -18.32 -4.06 -17.55
CA SER A 126 -18.91 -4.57 -18.79
C SER A 126 -18.63 -3.68 -20.00
N LEU A 127 -18.27 -2.41 -19.80
CA LEU A 127 -17.83 -1.50 -20.87
C LEU A 127 -16.41 -1.83 -21.37
N GLY A 128 -15.67 -2.70 -20.68
CA GLY A 128 -14.37 -3.24 -21.14
C GLY A 128 -13.17 -2.29 -21.07
N ASN A 129 -13.36 -1.04 -20.66
CA ASN A 129 -12.31 -0.01 -20.68
C ASN A 129 -11.58 0.18 -19.34
N THR A 130 -12.08 -0.43 -18.27
CA THR A 130 -11.52 -0.29 -16.92
C THR A 130 -10.17 -1.01 -16.81
N GLN A 131 -9.13 -0.25 -16.52
CA GLN A 131 -7.76 -0.74 -16.34
C GLN A 131 -7.42 -0.99 -14.87
N CYS A 132 -8.01 -0.19 -13.97
CA CYS A 132 -7.79 -0.27 -12.52
C CYS A 132 -9.14 -0.15 -11.81
N LEU A 133 -9.48 -1.19 -11.07
CA LEU A 133 -10.59 -1.19 -10.13
C LEU A 133 -10.01 -1.44 -8.73
N GLU A 134 -10.30 -0.53 -7.82
CA GLU A 134 -9.80 -0.56 -6.45
C GLU A 134 -10.94 -0.39 -5.45
N PHE A 135 -11.02 -1.31 -4.50
CA PHE A 135 -11.87 -1.19 -3.32
C PHE A 135 -11.00 -0.97 -2.08
N CYS A 136 -11.38 0.01 -1.28
CA CYS A 136 -10.87 0.25 0.06
C CYS A 136 -12.04 0.12 1.03
N ILE A 137 -12.06 -0.95 1.82
CA ILE A 137 -13.19 -1.28 2.69
C ILE A 137 -12.73 -1.18 4.13
N SER A 138 -13.32 -0.21 4.83
CA SER A 138 -13.09 0.05 6.24
C SER A 138 -14.39 -0.17 7.02
N PRO A 139 -14.34 -0.41 8.34
CA PRO A 139 -15.55 -0.42 9.15
C PRO A 139 -16.17 0.98 9.19
N PRO A 140 -17.49 1.10 9.40
CA PRO A 140 -18.11 2.38 9.67
C PRO A 140 -17.52 2.98 10.96
N PRO A 141 -17.47 4.32 11.08
CA PRO A 141 -17.01 4.96 12.31
C PRO A 141 -17.99 4.65 13.44
N THR A 142 -17.62 3.69 14.30
CA THR A 142 -18.26 3.42 15.60
C THR A 142 -17.47 4.08 16.74
N ASP A 143 -18.08 4.08 17.93
CA ASP A 143 -17.65 4.81 19.15
C ASP A 143 -16.12 4.74 19.41
N PRO A 144 -15.46 5.79 19.96
CA PRO A 144 -14.00 5.89 20.07
C PRO A 144 -13.30 4.82 20.92
N LEU A 145 -14.06 3.91 21.53
CA LEU A 145 -13.57 2.87 22.44
C LEU A 145 -13.32 1.51 21.76
N GLY A 146 -13.70 1.33 20.49
CA GLY A 146 -13.40 0.09 19.78
C GLY A 146 -13.85 0.10 18.33
N SER A 147 -12.90 0.07 17.40
CA SER A 147 -13.16 -0.52 16.08
C SER A 147 -13.38 -2.01 16.30
N GLU A 148 -14.62 -2.43 16.48
CA GLU A 148 -14.98 -3.84 16.55
C GLU A 148 -14.48 -4.52 15.28
N ILE A 149 -13.73 -5.61 15.42
CA ILE A 149 -13.25 -6.38 14.29
C ILE A 149 -14.48 -6.96 13.60
N GLU A 150 -14.74 -6.55 12.36
CA GLU A 150 -15.85 -7.05 11.59
C GLU A 150 -15.56 -8.50 11.18
N ASN A 151 -16.57 -9.36 11.33
CA ASN A 151 -16.48 -10.69 10.77
C ASN A 151 -16.49 -10.58 9.24
N VAL A 152 -15.49 -11.16 8.58
CA VAL A 152 -15.34 -11.08 7.12
C VAL A 152 -16.52 -11.68 6.35
N GLN A 153 -17.41 -12.44 6.99
CA GLN A 153 -18.54 -13.10 6.32
C GLN A 153 -19.42 -12.14 5.50
N GLU A 154 -19.66 -10.91 5.94
CA GLU A 154 -20.46 -9.95 5.16
C GLU A 154 -19.78 -9.53 3.86
N PHE A 155 -18.46 -9.33 3.93
CA PHE A 155 -17.62 -9.04 2.78
C PHE A 155 -17.51 -10.27 1.85
N MET A 156 -17.30 -11.46 2.39
CA MET A 156 -17.26 -12.69 1.58
C MET A 156 -18.61 -12.96 0.91
N ALA A 157 -19.73 -12.66 1.57
CA ALA A 157 -21.06 -12.71 0.95
C ALA A 157 -21.20 -11.69 -0.19
N PHE A 158 -20.64 -10.48 -0.04
CA PHE A 158 -20.60 -9.49 -1.12
C PHE A 158 -19.78 -9.99 -2.32
N SER A 159 -18.60 -10.56 -2.07
CA SER A 159 -17.74 -11.15 -3.11
C SER A 159 -18.42 -12.28 -3.88
N ARG A 160 -19.14 -13.16 -3.17
CA ARG A 160 -19.89 -14.28 -3.78
C ARG A 160 -21.11 -13.83 -4.57
N ALA A 161 -21.76 -12.73 -4.16
CA ALA A 161 -22.95 -12.21 -4.83
C ALA A 161 -22.64 -11.48 -6.15
N TYR A 162 -21.44 -10.89 -6.27
CA TYR A 162 -21.02 -10.09 -7.44
C TYR A 162 -19.67 -10.56 -8.01
N PRO A 163 -19.54 -11.83 -8.43
CA PRO A 163 -18.27 -12.40 -8.85
C PRO A 163 -17.66 -11.69 -10.06
N VAL A 164 -18.48 -11.11 -10.95
CA VAL A 164 -17.99 -10.33 -12.08
C VAL A 164 -17.27 -9.09 -11.57
N ALA A 165 -17.90 -8.27 -10.71
CA ALA A 165 -17.24 -7.10 -10.14
C ALA A 165 -15.90 -7.44 -9.46
N PHE A 166 -15.88 -8.51 -8.65
CA PHE A 166 -14.68 -8.93 -7.93
C PHE A 166 -13.59 -9.52 -8.83
N SER A 167 -13.94 -10.21 -9.92
CA SER A 167 -12.97 -10.71 -10.89
C SER A 167 -12.20 -9.59 -11.61
N TRP A 168 -12.74 -8.37 -11.63
CA TRP A 168 -12.11 -7.18 -12.20
C TRP A 168 -11.27 -6.38 -11.21
N LEU A 169 -11.32 -6.70 -9.91
CA LEU A 169 -10.52 -6.00 -8.91
C LEU A 169 -9.03 -6.17 -9.20
N THR A 170 -8.32 -5.04 -9.25
CA THR A 170 -6.87 -4.98 -9.42
C THR A 170 -6.16 -4.66 -8.11
N ARG A 171 -6.84 -3.93 -7.22
CA ARG A 171 -6.34 -3.54 -5.90
C ARG A 171 -7.44 -3.71 -4.87
N LEU A 172 -7.10 -4.25 -3.71
CA LEU A 172 -8.03 -4.43 -2.60
C LEU A 172 -7.35 -4.08 -1.29
N THR A 173 -7.97 -3.17 -0.54
CA THR A 173 -7.60 -2.87 0.84
C THR A 173 -8.77 -3.26 1.74
N LEU A 174 -8.50 -4.09 2.74
CA LEU A 174 -9.44 -4.44 3.80
C LEU A 174 -8.88 -3.97 5.14
N GLU A 175 -9.69 -3.28 5.93
CA GLU A 175 -9.30 -2.80 7.26
C GLU A 175 -10.18 -3.43 8.35
N TYR A 176 -9.61 -3.90 9.46
CA TYR A 176 -10.35 -4.39 10.64
C TYR A 176 -11.27 -5.61 10.39
N HIS A 177 -10.83 -6.57 9.58
CA HIS A 177 -11.59 -7.81 9.32
C HIS A 177 -10.94 -9.04 9.97
N ALA A 178 -11.76 -9.93 10.53
CA ALA A 178 -11.35 -11.27 11.01
C ALA A 178 -11.66 -12.36 9.97
N PHE A 179 -10.64 -13.13 9.60
CA PHE A 179 -10.68 -14.17 8.57
C PHE A 179 -10.62 -15.58 9.17
N GLY A 180 -11.33 -16.52 8.56
CA GLY A 180 -11.06 -17.95 8.70
C GLY A 180 -9.82 -18.38 7.91
N HIS A 181 -9.43 -19.64 8.06
CA HIS A 181 -8.15 -20.16 7.52
C HIS A 181 -8.03 -20.09 5.99
N SER A 182 -9.12 -20.29 5.24
CA SER A 182 -9.10 -20.28 3.76
C SER A 182 -9.56 -18.95 3.15
N ASP A 183 -10.21 -18.07 3.92
CA ASP A 183 -10.93 -16.91 3.37
C ASP A 183 -10.04 -16.00 2.52
N ILE A 184 -8.78 -15.78 2.92
CA ILE A 184 -7.83 -14.94 2.16
C ILE A 184 -7.43 -15.59 0.84
N THR A 185 -7.19 -16.90 0.83
CA THR A 185 -6.85 -17.67 -0.38
C THR A 185 -8.05 -17.73 -1.33
N ASP A 186 -9.26 -17.94 -0.80
CA ASP A 186 -10.51 -17.95 -1.56
C ASP A 186 -10.80 -16.57 -2.18
N LEU A 187 -10.54 -15.51 -1.43
CA LEU A 187 -10.65 -14.12 -1.89
C LEU A 187 -9.70 -13.81 -3.06
N ILE A 188 -8.41 -14.13 -2.90
CA ILE A 188 -7.41 -13.92 -3.97
C ILE A 188 -7.79 -14.73 -5.21
N SER A 189 -8.25 -15.96 -5.03
CA SER A 189 -8.67 -16.85 -6.13
C SER A 189 -9.92 -16.33 -6.85
N THR A 190 -10.84 -15.68 -6.14
CA THR A 190 -12.03 -15.04 -6.73
C THR A 190 -11.66 -13.78 -7.53
N CYS A 191 -10.63 -13.05 -7.08
CA CYS A 191 -10.19 -11.81 -7.73
C CYS A 191 -9.08 -12.08 -8.76
N GLY A 192 -9.44 -12.67 -9.91
CA GLY A 192 -8.47 -13.15 -10.91
C GLY A 192 -7.52 -12.11 -11.53
N ARG A 193 -7.78 -10.80 -11.34
CA ARG A 193 -6.90 -9.70 -11.79
C ARG A 193 -6.19 -8.97 -10.65
N LEU A 194 -6.32 -9.47 -9.42
CA LEU A 194 -5.80 -8.79 -8.23
C LEU A 194 -4.27 -8.78 -8.26
N ARG A 195 -3.70 -7.58 -8.27
CA ARG A 195 -2.25 -7.34 -8.24
C ARG A 195 -1.79 -6.83 -6.90
N HIS A 196 -2.68 -6.18 -6.14
CA HIS A 196 -2.35 -5.54 -4.88
C HIS A 196 -3.37 -5.92 -3.81
N LEU A 197 -2.90 -6.54 -2.72
CA LEU A 197 -3.72 -6.83 -1.55
C LEU A 197 -3.11 -6.20 -0.31
N SER A 198 -3.89 -5.38 0.40
CA SER A 198 -3.49 -4.76 1.66
C SER A 198 -4.47 -5.12 2.78
N LEU A 199 -3.98 -5.81 3.80
CA LEU A 199 -4.74 -6.22 4.98
C LEU A 199 -4.26 -5.40 6.19
N ARG A 200 -5.10 -4.48 6.66
CA ARG A 200 -4.75 -3.49 7.69
C ARG A 200 -5.55 -3.75 8.96
N PHE A 201 -4.87 -3.99 10.07
CA PHE A 201 -5.49 -4.32 11.37
C PHE A 201 -6.46 -5.52 11.28
N CYS A 202 -6.20 -6.42 10.34
CA CYS A 202 -6.94 -7.66 10.15
C CYS A 202 -6.33 -8.79 10.99
N GLY A 203 -7.00 -9.95 11.07
CA GLY A 203 -6.43 -11.12 11.73
C GLY A 203 -7.12 -12.42 11.39
N LEU A 204 -6.58 -13.53 11.88
CA LEU A 204 -7.29 -14.80 11.89
C LEU A 204 -8.26 -14.86 13.09
N LEU A 205 -9.38 -15.57 12.94
CA LEU A 205 -10.30 -15.85 14.04
C LEU A 205 -9.59 -16.64 15.17
N ASP A 206 -8.74 -17.58 14.80
CA ASP A 206 -7.80 -18.23 15.72
C ASP A 206 -6.43 -17.56 15.62
N LEU A 207 -6.11 -16.73 16.61
CA LEU A 207 -4.86 -15.98 16.65
C LEU A 207 -3.61 -16.86 16.77
N GLN A 208 -3.77 -18.10 17.27
CA GLN A 208 -2.67 -19.06 17.43
C GLN A 208 -2.39 -19.84 16.13
N SER A 209 -3.22 -19.66 15.11
CA SER A 209 -3.04 -20.30 13.82
C SER A 209 -2.03 -19.58 12.92
N THR A 210 -1.39 -20.36 12.04
CA THR A 210 -0.56 -19.85 10.95
C THR A 210 -1.44 -19.55 9.73
N LEU A 211 -1.34 -18.34 9.19
CA LEU A 211 -1.97 -17.99 7.91
C LEU A 211 -1.17 -18.62 6.77
N LYS A 212 -1.81 -19.48 5.99
CA LYS A 212 -1.20 -20.08 4.79
C LYS A 212 -1.83 -19.51 3.52
N ILE A 213 -0.99 -19.02 2.62
CA ILE A 213 -1.41 -18.48 1.32
C ILE A 213 -0.78 -19.33 0.22
N ASP A 214 -1.62 -20.09 -0.48
CA ASP A 214 -1.24 -20.94 -1.60
C ASP A 214 -2.10 -20.58 -2.81
N VAL A 215 -1.56 -19.73 -3.69
CA VAL A 215 -2.26 -19.14 -4.85
C VAL A 215 -1.38 -19.18 -6.09
N PRO A 216 -1.01 -20.38 -6.58
CA PRO A 216 -0.01 -20.56 -7.64
C PRO A 216 -0.43 -19.93 -8.99
N CYS A 217 -1.73 -19.74 -9.21
CA CYS A 217 -2.28 -19.16 -10.44
C CYS A 217 -2.60 -17.66 -10.33
N SER A 218 -2.24 -17.00 -9.22
CA SER A 218 -2.58 -15.59 -9.00
C SER A 218 -1.62 -14.63 -9.74
N GLU A 219 -2.17 -13.49 -10.15
CA GLU A 219 -1.42 -12.35 -10.68
C GLU A 219 -0.97 -11.37 -9.59
N LEU A 220 -0.97 -11.81 -8.33
CA LEU A 220 -0.68 -10.99 -7.15
C LEU A 220 0.79 -10.56 -7.16
N GLN A 221 1.03 -9.25 -7.17
CA GLN A 221 2.35 -8.64 -7.27
C GLN A 221 2.79 -8.00 -5.96
N GLU A 222 1.87 -7.48 -5.17
CA GLU A 222 2.18 -6.79 -3.92
C GLU A 222 1.22 -7.21 -2.81
N LEU A 223 1.78 -7.61 -1.67
CA LEU A 223 1.02 -8.09 -0.52
C LEU A 223 1.49 -7.37 0.75
N TYR A 224 0.54 -6.70 1.41
CA TYR A 224 0.79 -5.87 2.58
C TYR A 224 0.00 -6.38 3.79
N PHE A 225 0.71 -6.62 4.89
CA PHE A 225 0.16 -6.96 6.20
C PHE A 225 0.54 -5.85 7.18
N ILE A 226 -0.42 -5.05 7.62
CA ILE A 226 -0.17 -3.91 8.50
C ILE A 226 -0.94 -4.13 9.79
N GLY A 227 -0.27 -4.49 10.88
CA GLY A 227 -0.93 -4.84 12.14
C GLY A 227 -1.76 -6.11 12.04
N PHE A 228 -1.34 -7.08 11.21
CA PHE A 228 -2.07 -8.33 11.03
C PHE A 228 -1.88 -9.27 12.23
N LEU A 229 -2.98 -9.82 12.76
CA LEU A 229 -2.99 -10.66 13.95
C LEU A 229 -3.04 -12.15 13.58
N CYS A 230 -1.89 -12.82 13.66
CA CYS A 230 -1.73 -14.28 13.59
C CYS A 230 -0.36 -14.67 14.15
N THR A 231 -0.17 -15.95 14.50
CA THR A 231 1.14 -16.47 14.94
C THR A 231 2.22 -16.22 13.90
N ARG A 232 1.95 -16.60 12.65
CA ARG A 232 2.91 -16.53 11.54
C ARG A 232 2.20 -16.53 10.20
N ILE A 233 2.82 -15.92 9.19
CA ILE A 233 2.37 -15.95 7.79
C ILE A 233 3.27 -16.93 7.01
N GLU A 234 2.68 -17.77 6.18
CA GLU A 234 3.38 -18.71 5.31
C GLU A 234 2.88 -18.54 3.87
N LEU A 235 3.74 -17.98 3.02
CA LEU A 235 3.48 -17.85 1.59
C LEU A 235 3.94 -19.13 0.90
N VAL A 236 3.05 -20.11 0.78
CA VAL A 236 3.35 -21.44 0.24
C VAL A 236 3.72 -21.34 -1.24
N SER A 237 2.89 -20.70 -2.06
CA SER A 237 3.16 -20.45 -3.47
C SER A 237 2.48 -19.17 -3.95
N VAL A 238 3.28 -18.17 -4.32
CA VAL A 238 2.80 -16.87 -4.85
C VAL A 238 3.78 -16.39 -5.93
N PRO A 239 3.79 -17.02 -7.12
CA PRO A 239 4.91 -16.93 -8.04
C PRO A 239 5.15 -15.54 -8.64
N LYS A 240 4.10 -14.73 -8.77
CA LYS A 240 4.14 -13.37 -9.34
C LYS A 240 4.42 -12.26 -8.32
N LEU A 241 4.60 -12.64 -7.05
CA LEU A 241 4.80 -11.69 -5.97
C LEU A 241 6.14 -10.98 -6.11
N ARG A 242 6.11 -9.66 -6.13
CA ARG A 242 7.29 -8.78 -6.26
C ARG A 242 7.63 -8.06 -4.98
N GLN A 243 6.62 -7.80 -4.14
CA GLN A 243 6.79 -7.10 -2.88
C GLN A 243 5.95 -7.71 -1.78
N VAL A 244 6.59 -7.90 -0.62
CA VAL A 244 5.92 -8.23 0.64
C VAL A 244 6.30 -7.21 1.69
N GLU A 245 5.29 -6.72 2.39
CA GLU A 245 5.47 -5.82 3.51
C GLU A 245 4.70 -6.31 4.72
N CYS A 246 5.42 -6.54 5.82
CA CYS A 246 4.83 -6.87 7.11
C CYS A 246 5.20 -5.76 8.10
N LYS A 247 4.21 -5.04 8.60
CA LYS A 247 4.37 -4.00 9.63
C LYS A 247 3.61 -4.39 10.89
N CYS A 248 4.20 -4.08 12.04
CA CYS A 248 3.57 -4.21 13.34
C CYS A 248 3.04 -5.63 13.66
N TRP A 249 3.80 -6.69 13.39
CA TRP A 249 3.43 -8.04 13.83
C TRP A 249 3.70 -8.25 15.33
N HIS A 250 2.97 -9.22 15.92
CA HIS A 250 2.84 -9.33 17.37
C HIS A 250 3.36 -10.61 18.02
N LEU A 251 3.45 -11.75 17.30
CA LEU A 251 3.55 -13.07 17.95
C LEU A 251 4.89 -13.79 17.75
N GLU A 252 5.27 -14.17 16.52
CA GLU A 252 6.53 -14.90 16.29
C GLU A 252 7.47 -14.21 15.30
N ASN A 253 8.78 -14.46 15.47
CA ASN A 253 9.78 -14.27 14.41
C ASN A 253 10.15 -15.65 13.83
N PRO A 254 10.30 -15.79 12.49
CA PRO A 254 10.01 -14.77 11.49
C PRO A 254 8.49 -14.54 11.33
N PRO A 255 8.04 -13.30 11.03
CA PRO A 255 6.62 -13.01 10.83
C PRO A 255 6.06 -13.65 9.56
N VAL A 256 6.93 -13.92 8.58
CA VAL A 256 6.59 -14.49 7.28
C VAL A 256 7.61 -15.56 6.92
N ARG A 257 7.15 -16.68 6.33
CA ARG A 257 7.99 -17.67 5.66
C ARG A 257 7.65 -17.71 4.17
N PHE A 258 8.65 -17.97 3.36
CA PHE A 258 8.55 -18.00 1.91
C PHE A 258 8.76 -19.43 1.41
N GLY A 259 7.77 -19.96 0.69
CA GLY A 259 7.88 -21.14 -0.16
C GLY A 259 8.28 -20.73 -1.57
N HIS A 260 7.38 -20.88 -2.54
CA HIS A 260 7.67 -20.56 -3.95
C HIS A 260 7.34 -19.10 -4.31
N VAL A 261 8.36 -18.23 -4.29
CA VAL A 261 8.27 -16.78 -4.61
C VAL A 261 9.42 -16.28 -5.52
N PRO A 262 9.61 -16.86 -6.72
CA PRO A 262 10.75 -16.60 -7.59
C PRO A 262 10.91 -15.14 -8.05
N GLU A 263 9.82 -14.36 -8.13
CA GLU A 263 9.84 -12.95 -8.58
C GLU A 263 9.96 -11.93 -7.43
N LEU A 264 10.09 -12.37 -6.17
CA LEU A 264 10.10 -11.49 -5.00
C LEU A 264 11.37 -10.63 -4.97
N ARG A 265 11.19 -9.32 -5.10
CA ARG A 265 12.27 -8.32 -5.21
C ARG A 265 12.39 -7.45 -3.96
N VAL A 266 11.29 -7.20 -3.27
CA VAL A 266 11.26 -6.24 -2.16
C VAL A 266 10.63 -6.90 -0.95
N VAL A 267 11.37 -6.91 0.17
CA VAL A 267 10.87 -7.40 1.46
C VAL A 267 11.05 -6.30 2.50
N ILE A 268 9.95 -5.93 3.13
CA ILE A 268 9.90 -4.84 4.11
C ILE A 268 9.30 -5.37 5.40
N LEU A 269 10.10 -5.43 6.47
CA LEU A 269 9.70 -5.96 7.76
C LEU A 269 9.91 -4.90 8.85
N TYR A 270 8.80 -4.34 9.37
CA TYR A 270 8.79 -3.45 10.52
C TYR A 270 8.19 -4.12 11.76
N SER A 271 9.02 -4.46 12.74
CA SER A 271 8.56 -5.02 14.01
C SER A 271 8.15 -3.93 14.99
N LYS A 272 7.07 -4.16 15.76
CA LYS A 272 6.69 -3.38 16.95
C LYS A 272 7.01 -4.13 18.25
N ALA A 273 7.41 -5.40 18.17
CA ALA A 273 7.91 -6.14 19.33
C ALA A 273 9.22 -5.49 19.82
N ASN A 274 9.64 -5.79 21.05
CA ASN A 274 10.91 -5.36 21.65
C ASN A 274 12.13 -5.96 20.89
N ALA A 275 12.25 -5.64 19.60
CA ALA A 275 13.26 -6.13 18.66
C ALA A 275 14.66 -5.55 18.96
N CYS A 276 14.78 -4.70 19.98
CA CYS A 276 16.05 -4.22 20.52
C CYS A 276 16.90 -5.40 21.04
N GLU A 277 16.30 -6.54 21.40
CA GLU A 277 17.05 -7.73 21.84
C GLU A 277 17.16 -8.88 20.82
N CYS A 278 16.36 -8.89 19.75
CA CYS A 278 16.31 -10.01 18.81
C CYS A 278 17.45 -9.92 17.78
N ASP A 279 18.18 -11.03 17.61
CA ASP A 279 19.15 -11.18 16.53
C ASP A 279 18.44 -11.11 15.16
N LEU A 280 18.98 -10.35 14.21
CA LEU A 280 18.45 -10.27 12.83
C LEU A 280 18.89 -11.47 11.98
N SER A 281 19.76 -12.35 12.47
CA SER A 281 20.27 -13.51 11.73
C SER A 281 19.19 -14.42 11.16
N TRP A 282 18.01 -14.50 11.80
CA TRP A 282 16.88 -15.25 11.24
C TRP A 282 16.52 -14.76 9.83
N THR A 283 16.67 -13.47 9.52
CA THR A 283 16.33 -12.91 8.19
C THR A 283 17.18 -13.46 7.05
N LEU A 284 18.29 -14.17 7.34
CA LEU A 284 19.11 -14.81 6.31
C LEU A 284 18.36 -15.89 5.53
N PHE A 285 17.31 -16.50 6.09
CA PHE A 285 16.45 -17.43 5.33
C PHE A 285 15.81 -16.74 4.12
N ILE A 286 15.59 -15.42 4.17
CA ILE A 286 14.95 -14.65 3.09
C ILE A 286 15.85 -14.65 1.85
N LEU A 287 17.17 -14.59 2.05
CA LEU A 287 18.13 -14.66 0.95
C LEU A 287 18.01 -16.00 0.21
N GLU A 288 17.84 -17.10 0.95
CA GLU A 288 17.70 -18.43 0.36
C GLU A 288 16.35 -18.62 -0.34
N ALA A 289 15.27 -18.15 0.29
CA ALA A 289 13.92 -18.36 -0.21
C ALA A 289 13.51 -17.40 -1.36
N ALA A 290 14.17 -16.23 -1.48
CA ALA A 290 13.86 -15.22 -2.50
C ALA A 290 15.08 -14.95 -3.40
N PRO A 291 15.29 -15.74 -4.47
CA PRO A 291 16.48 -15.63 -5.32
C PRO A 291 16.55 -14.31 -6.10
N ALA A 292 15.41 -13.65 -6.38
CA ALA A 292 15.34 -12.37 -7.07
C ALA A 292 15.35 -11.15 -6.14
N LEU A 293 15.54 -11.34 -4.83
CA LEU A 293 15.48 -10.27 -3.84
C LEU A 293 16.48 -9.16 -4.19
N TYR A 294 16.03 -7.91 -4.19
CA TYR A 294 16.78 -6.73 -4.63
C TYR A 294 16.95 -5.69 -3.51
N ASP A 295 15.87 -5.37 -2.79
CA ASP A 295 15.87 -4.44 -1.65
C ASP A 295 15.26 -5.15 -0.42
N MET A 296 16.01 -5.18 0.67
CA MET A 296 15.57 -5.71 1.96
C MET A 296 15.58 -4.59 3.00
N THR A 297 14.43 -4.32 3.59
CA THR A 297 14.27 -3.32 4.65
C THR A 297 13.81 -3.97 5.94
N LEU A 298 14.56 -3.72 7.01
CA LEU A 298 14.31 -4.23 8.35
C LEU A 298 14.20 -3.04 9.30
N SER A 299 13.26 -3.08 10.24
CA SER A 299 13.15 -2.07 11.29
C SER A 299 12.98 -2.69 12.66
N ARG A 300 13.78 -2.17 13.59
CA ARG A 300 13.81 -2.51 15.01
C ARG A 300 13.32 -1.28 15.77
N HIS A 301 12.01 -1.11 15.96
CA HIS A 301 11.50 0.07 16.64
C HIS A 301 10.66 -0.32 17.87
N SER A 302 10.99 0.21 19.05
CA SER A 302 10.14 0.19 20.25
C SER A 302 9.33 1.50 20.37
N CYS A 303 8.12 1.59 19.80
CA CYS A 303 7.33 2.85 19.82
C CYS A 303 6.47 3.03 21.08
N THR A 304 6.39 2.06 22.02
CA THR A 304 5.48 2.18 23.18
C THR A 304 5.82 1.22 24.33
N LYS A 305 5.52 1.63 25.58
CA LYS A 305 5.47 0.72 26.74
C LYS A 305 4.51 -0.44 26.47
N THR A 306 4.94 -1.63 26.88
CA THR A 306 4.40 -2.96 26.60
C THR A 306 2.92 -3.14 26.96
N PRO A 307 2.08 -3.68 26.05
CA PRO A 307 1.03 -4.62 26.40
C PRO A 307 1.67 -5.95 26.85
N LYS A 308 1.05 -6.68 27.79
CA LYS A 308 1.59 -7.93 28.38
C LYS A 308 1.77 -9.10 27.39
N ASP A 309 1.28 -8.96 26.15
CA ASP A 309 1.17 -10.04 25.16
C ASP A 309 2.09 -9.86 23.94
N SER A 310 3.22 -9.16 24.08
CA SER A 310 4.20 -9.02 22.99
C SER A 310 4.95 -10.33 22.72
N ALA A 311 5.25 -10.60 21.45
CA ALA A 311 6.03 -11.74 20.95
C ALA A 311 7.11 -12.19 21.93
N GLU A 312 7.04 -13.46 22.34
CA GLU A 312 8.11 -14.08 23.09
C GLU A 312 9.39 -14.14 22.24
N LYS A 313 10.53 -14.00 22.93
CA LYS A 313 11.87 -14.02 22.35
C LYS A 313 12.15 -15.38 21.72
N THR A 314 11.82 -15.52 20.44
CA THR A 314 12.17 -16.70 19.67
C THR A 314 13.57 -16.50 19.10
N ASN A 315 14.57 -17.04 19.81
CA ASN A 315 15.95 -17.18 19.31
C ASN A 315 15.98 -18.25 18.21
N VAL A 316 15.28 -18.03 17.10
CA VAL A 316 15.33 -18.94 15.95
C VAL A 316 16.72 -18.82 15.34
N VAL A 317 17.60 -19.74 15.73
CA VAL A 317 18.89 -19.95 15.09
C VAL A 317 18.59 -20.57 13.72
N TRP A 318 18.51 -19.73 12.69
CA TRP A 318 18.60 -20.22 11.32
C TRP A 318 20.07 -20.44 11.01
N GLU A 319 20.44 -21.66 10.64
CA GLU A 319 21.78 -21.98 10.13
C GLU A 319 21.72 -22.00 8.60
N PRO A 320 22.00 -20.88 7.93
CA PRO A 320 21.91 -20.81 6.48
C PRO A 320 23.03 -21.62 5.83
N SER A 321 22.73 -22.28 4.71
CA SER A 321 23.70 -23.06 3.92
C SER A 321 25.02 -22.28 3.74
N LYS A 322 26.15 -22.89 4.13
CA LYS A 322 27.46 -22.21 4.17
C LYS A 322 27.89 -21.68 2.80
N ASP A 323 27.39 -22.29 1.73
CA ASP A 323 27.72 -21.93 0.34
C ASP A 323 26.72 -20.96 -0.31
N LEU A 324 25.73 -20.46 0.45
CA LEU A 324 24.72 -19.53 -0.08
C LEU A 324 25.37 -18.23 -0.56
N LYS A 325 25.28 -17.98 -1.87
CA LYS A 325 25.68 -16.72 -2.51
C LYS A 325 24.48 -16.06 -3.18
N HIS A 326 24.02 -14.95 -2.61
CA HIS A 326 22.96 -14.11 -3.17
C HIS A 326 23.54 -13.03 -4.08
N LEU A 327 23.16 -13.07 -5.36
CA LEU A 327 23.71 -12.21 -6.41
C LEU A 327 22.88 -10.94 -6.65
N ASN A 328 21.60 -10.96 -6.27
CA ASN A 328 20.61 -9.96 -6.68
C ASN A 328 20.33 -8.90 -5.61
N LEU A 329 20.56 -9.19 -4.32
CA LEU A 329 20.35 -8.20 -3.27
C LEU A 329 21.34 -7.05 -3.48
N LYS A 330 20.83 -5.85 -3.75
CA LYS A 330 21.65 -4.64 -3.98
C LYS A 330 21.57 -3.67 -2.82
N VAL A 331 20.44 -3.62 -2.13
CA VAL A 331 20.17 -2.64 -1.07
C VAL A 331 19.70 -3.34 0.20
N LEU A 332 20.36 -3.04 1.32
CA LEU A 332 19.93 -3.38 2.66
C LEU A 332 19.62 -2.11 3.44
N ARG A 333 18.48 -2.05 4.12
CA ARG A 333 18.09 -0.94 5.00
C ARG A 333 17.78 -1.46 6.38
N ILE A 334 18.35 -0.84 7.39
CA ILE A 334 18.11 -1.19 8.79
C ILE A 334 17.73 0.08 9.55
N PHE A 335 16.56 0.09 10.18
CA PHE A 335 16.08 1.16 11.05
C PHE A 335 16.17 0.76 12.53
N GLY A 336 16.52 1.70 13.40
CA GLY A 336 16.55 1.52 14.86
C GLY A 336 17.78 0.76 15.37
N CYS A 337 18.97 1.21 14.98
CA CYS A 337 20.24 0.62 15.41
C CYS A 337 20.68 1.14 16.80
N GLU A 338 20.20 0.52 17.89
CA GLU A 338 20.63 0.84 19.28
C GLU A 338 21.96 0.15 19.68
N GLU A 339 22.20 -1.08 19.21
CA GLU A 339 23.31 -1.92 19.68
C GLU A 339 24.29 -2.25 18.54
N GLU A 340 25.39 -1.49 18.47
CA GLU A 340 26.35 -1.51 17.36
C GLU A 340 26.95 -2.89 17.07
N GLY A 341 27.27 -3.67 18.11
CA GLY A 341 27.92 -4.98 17.95
C GLY A 341 27.06 -6.02 17.24
N LYS A 342 25.76 -6.12 17.60
CA LYS A 342 24.83 -7.08 16.96
C LYS A 342 24.53 -6.70 15.52
N VAL A 343 24.33 -5.40 15.25
CA VAL A 343 24.09 -4.88 13.90
C VAL A 343 25.32 -5.10 13.02
N THR A 344 26.52 -4.87 13.53
CA THR A 344 27.77 -5.09 12.79
C THR A 344 27.99 -6.56 12.46
N ASN A 345 27.77 -7.47 13.42
CA ASN A 345 27.85 -8.92 13.18
C ASN A 345 26.85 -9.37 12.11
N TYR A 346 25.61 -8.88 12.18
CA TYR A 346 24.60 -9.17 11.18
C TYR A 346 24.98 -8.63 9.80
N ILE A 347 25.47 -7.38 9.70
CA ILE A 347 25.94 -6.80 8.44
C ILE A 347 27.06 -7.66 7.84
N ARG A 348 28.02 -8.12 8.65
CA ARG A 348 29.09 -9.01 8.20
C ARG A 348 28.52 -10.30 7.61
N LEU A 349 27.58 -10.95 8.32
CA LEU A 349 26.90 -12.15 7.82
C LEU A 349 26.19 -11.89 6.49
N VAL A 350 25.46 -10.78 6.35
CA VAL A 350 24.79 -10.44 5.09
C VAL A 350 25.79 -10.16 3.97
N MET A 351 26.91 -9.49 4.24
CA MET A 351 27.94 -9.22 3.23
C MET A 351 28.64 -10.49 2.73
N GLU A 352 28.87 -11.46 3.61
CA GLU A 352 29.44 -12.77 3.28
C GLU A 352 28.51 -13.55 2.33
N ARG A 353 27.20 -13.47 2.53
CA ARG A 353 26.21 -14.21 1.72
C ARG A 353 25.75 -13.44 0.49
N ALA A 354 25.48 -12.14 0.61
CA ALA A 354 25.01 -11.27 -0.47
C ALA A 354 26.20 -10.63 -1.21
N VAL A 355 26.86 -11.43 -2.05
CA VAL A 355 28.01 -10.98 -2.85
C VAL A 355 27.63 -9.85 -3.83
N GLY A 356 26.35 -9.73 -4.20
CA GLY A 356 25.84 -8.67 -5.06
C GLY A 356 25.53 -7.34 -4.38
N LEU A 357 25.65 -7.26 -3.04
CA LEU A 357 25.23 -6.11 -2.24
C LEU A 357 26.05 -4.85 -2.57
N LEU A 358 25.38 -3.75 -2.91
CA LEU A 358 26.03 -2.49 -3.27
C LEU A 358 25.92 -1.44 -2.17
N LYS A 359 24.78 -1.41 -1.46
CA LYS A 359 24.45 -0.34 -0.54
C LYS A 359 23.82 -0.88 0.73
N ILE A 360 24.33 -0.45 1.87
CA ILE A 360 23.70 -0.61 3.17
C ILE A 360 23.34 0.78 3.68
N LYS A 361 22.10 0.96 4.13
CA LYS A 361 21.62 2.21 4.71
C LYS A 361 21.19 1.92 6.14
N LEU A 362 21.86 2.56 7.08
CA LEU A 362 21.53 2.47 8.50
C LEU A 362 20.81 3.74 8.90
N TYR A 363 19.71 3.54 9.59
CA TYR A 363 18.78 4.58 9.96
C TYR A 363 18.71 4.62 11.49
N GLY A 364 19.02 5.76 12.10
CA GLY A 364 18.94 5.93 13.56
C GLY A 364 17.53 5.75 14.12
N GLU A 365 17.37 5.81 15.44
CA GLU A 365 16.05 5.93 16.05
C GLU A 365 15.36 7.20 15.56
N SER A 366 14.24 7.05 14.86
CA SER A 366 13.26 8.12 14.85
C SER A 366 12.35 7.87 16.06
N PRO A 367 12.16 8.80 17.01
CA PRO A 367 10.88 8.84 17.71
C PRO A 367 9.79 8.89 16.63
N CYS A 368 8.58 8.44 16.92
CA CYS A 368 7.48 8.38 15.98
C CYS A 368 7.09 9.78 15.36
N ARG A 369 7.93 10.83 15.49
CA ARG A 369 7.96 12.13 14.79
C ARG A 369 9.40 12.66 14.54
N SER A 370 9.79 12.72 13.26
CA SER A 370 10.76 13.64 12.62
C SER A 370 12.11 13.95 13.31
N THR A 371 13.16 13.22 12.91
CA THR A 371 14.53 13.72 12.58
C THR A 371 15.34 12.52 12.07
N HIS A 372 16.28 12.74 11.17
CA HIS A 372 16.90 11.67 10.38
C HIS A 372 18.43 11.76 10.45
N THR A 373 19.07 10.88 11.23
CA THR A 373 20.51 10.61 11.11
C THR A 373 20.69 9.30 10.38
N TRP A 374 21.27 9.33 9.17
CA TRP A 374 21.48 8.14 8.35
C TRP A 374 22.96 7.93 8.07
N ILE A 375 23.37 6.66 7.99
CA ILE A 375 24.69 6.27 7.51
C ILE A 375 24.52 5.45 6.24
N ILE A 376 25.28 5.79 5.20
CA ILE A 376 25.35 5.04 3.96
C ILE A 376 26.70 4.34 3.92
N LEU A 377 26.67 3.00 3.81
CA LEU A 377 27.84 2.19 3.50
C LEU A 377 27.72 1.73 2.06
N ILE A 378 28.75 1.99 1.25
CA ILE A 378 28.85 1.52 -0.13
C ILE A 378 29.94 0.46 -0.20
N ARG A 379 29.62 -0.67 -0.82
CA ARG A 379 30.62 -1.72 -1.10
C ARG A 379 31.51 -1.26 -2.25
N GLY A 380 32.78 -1.00 -1.98
CA GLY A 380 33.82 -0.83 -2.99
C GLY A 380 34.53 -2.14 -3.29
N ASP A 381 35.31 -2.18 -4.35
CA ASP A 381 36.22 -3.29 -4.65
C ASP A 381 37.24 -3.42 -3.51
N ASN A 382 36.95 -4.33 -2.58
CA ASN A 382 37.71 -4.71 -1.37
C ASN A 382 37.54 -3.91 -0.06
N TYR A 383 36.73 -2.84 0.00
CA TYR A 383 36.47 -2.11 1.27
C TYR A 383 35.05 -1.53 1.35
N LEU A 384 34.54 -1.29 2.58
CA LEU A 384 33.35 -0.46 2.80
C LEU A 384 33.77 1.01 2.80
N LEU A 385 33.29 1.80 1.84
CA LEU A 385 33.36 3.26 1.96
C LEU A 385 32.21 3.74 2.84
N THR A 386 32.55 4.42 3.93
CA THR A 386 31.62 5.21 4.75
C THR A 386 31.52 6.62 4.15
N ASP A 387 30.46 6.88 3.37
CA ASP A 387 30.14 8.26 2.99
C ASP A 387 29.26 8.87 4.10
N MET A 388 29.89 9.61 5.02
CA MET A 388 29.20 10.41 6.03
C MET A 388 28.65 11.71 5.41
N VAL A 389 27.37 11.73 5.06
CA VAL A 389 26.65 13.00 4.85
C VAL A 389 26.25 13.53 6.23
N ARG A 390 27.03 14.49 6.74
CA ARG A 390 26.90 15.04 8.09
C ARG A 390 26.03 16.31 8.08
N GLU A 391 24.76 16.20 8.40
CA GLU A 391 23.97 17.35 8.87
C GLU A 391 23.31 17.05 10.23
N CYS A 392 23.77 17.84 11.22
CA CYS A 392 23.21 18.14 12.53
C CYS A 392 23.08 17.03 13.61
N SER A 393 24.06 17.09 14.53
CA SER A 393 23.99 16.83 15.99
C SER A 393 23.67 15.41 16.49
N GLY A 394 24.74 14.65 16.72
CA GLY A 394 24.74 13.42 17.51
C GLY A 394 25.82 12.47 17.00
N LEU A 395 26.95 12.38 17.70
CA LEU A 395 28.12 11.57 17.34
C LEU A 395 27.73 10.10 17.09
N ILE A 396 27.85 9.62 15.83
CA ILE A 396 28.06 8.20 15.54
C ILE A 396 29.41 8.10 14.84
N MET A 397 30.45 7.78 15.61
CA MET A 397 31.75 7.39 15.07
C MET A 397 31.68 5.91 14.69
N LEU A 398 31.53 5.59 13.40
CA LEU A 398 31.89 4.28 12.88
C LEU A 398 33.42 4.16 12.76
N ALA A 399 34.11 4.24 13.90
CA ALA A 399 35.51 3.87 14.01
C ALA A 399 35.60 2.35 14.24
N GLY A 400 35.36 1.55 13.20
CA GLY A 400 35.39 0.09 13.35
C GLY A 400 35.49 -0.74 12.07
N LEU A 401 35.42 -0.16 10.87
CA LEU A 401 35.47 -0.92 9.62
C LEU A 401 36.83 -0.88 8.90
N GLN A 402 37.90 -0.43 9.56
CA GLN A 402 39.20 -0.21 8.94
C GLN A 402 40.22 -1.37 9.03
N GLN A 403 39.83 -2.55 9.51
CA GLN A 403 40.71 -3.73 9.46
C GLN A 403 39.97 -4.95 8.91
N LEU A 404 39.92 -5.04 7.59
CA LEU A 404 39.65 -6.27 6.85
C LEU A 404 40.97 -6.73 6.23
N GLU A 405 41.79 -7.40 7.05
CA GLU A 405 42.80 -8.42 6.70
C GLU A 405 43.69 -8.66 7.93
N GLN A 406 43.29 -9.61 8.77
CA GLN A 406 44.17 -10.59 9.42
C GLN A 406 43.35 -11.74 10.00
#